data_AF-A0A6J7EJ03-F1
#
_entry.id   AF-A0A6J7EJ03-F1
#
_cell.length_a   1.000
_cell.length_b   1.000
_cell.length_c   1.000
_cell.angle_alpha   90.00
_cell.angle_beta   90.00
_cell.angle_gamma   90.00
#
_symmetry.space_group_name_H-M   'P 1'
#
loop_
_entity.id
_entity.type
_entity.pdbx_description
1 polymer ?
#
loop_
_entity_poly.entity_id
_entity_poly.type
_entity_poly.pdbx_seq_one_letter_code
_entity_poly.pdbx_strand_id
1 'polypeptide(L)'
;MSTINAVDPVPADTSEQSAHERHFGGHQHLHGAFGDDPFGALAERIALFFGTPTYIMVQTAIVIVWVGLNAVGVAFAWDLYPFVFLNLAFSLQAAYAAPLILLAQTRSAEREKHAEKAAADHRDEVANQHSKLIEENTHLTKDTQALTNEVKALTEEIKTLTEKVSSALNRP
;
A
#
# COMPACT_ATOMS: atom_id res chain seq x y z
N MET A 1 -29.91 -35.35 -51.81
CA MET A 1 -29.35 -34.02 -51.48
C MET A 1 -30.08 -33.56 -50.22
N SER A 2 -29.57 -33.81 -49.01
CA SER A 2 -28.43 -33.17 -48.34
C SER A 2 -28.56 -31.65 -48.21
N THR A 3 -28.93 -31.19 -47.00
CA THR A 3 -28.41 -30.04 -46.22
C THR A 3 -29.23 -29.99 -44.91
N ILE A 4 -28.73 -30.49 -43.78
CA ILE A 4 -27.88 -29.79 -42.77
C ILE A 4 -28.66 -28.74 -41.96
N ASN A 5 -29.04 -29.15 -40.73
CA ASN A 5 -28.95 -28.46 -39.44
C ASN A 5 -29.45 -27.00 -39.29
N ALA A 6 -30.48 -26.81 -38.46
CA ALA A 6 -30.66 -25.60 -37.65
C ALA A 6 -31.27 -26.03 -36.30
N VAL A 7 -30.39 -26.32 -35.35
CA VAL A 7 -30.70 -26.41 -33.93
C VAL A 7 -31.08 -25.00 -33.47
N ASP A 8 -32.26 -24.83 -32.88
CA ASP A 8 -32.66 -23.59 -32.22
C ASP A 8 -31.63 -23.23 -31.12
N PRO A 9 -31.22 -21.96 -30.98
CA PRO A 9 -30.29 -21.59 -29.93
C PRO A 9 -30.99 -21.70 -28.57
N VAL A 10 -30.35 -22.44 -27.66
CA VAL A 10 -30.67 -22.46 -26.23
C VAL A 10 -30.72 -21.01 -25.72
N PRO A 11 -31.76 -20.59 -24.96
CA PRO A 11 -31.76 -19.29 -24.33
C PRO A 11 -30.59 -19.24 -23.35
N ALA A 12 -29.56 -18.47 -23.71
CA ALA A 12 -28.48 -18.15 -22.79
C ALA A 12 -29.13 -17.43 -21.60
N ASP A 13 -29.04 -18.05 -20.44
CA ASP A 13 -29.30 -17.42 -19.16
C ASP A 13 -28.39 -16.19 -19.03
N THR A 14 -28.94 -15.02 -19.34
CA THR A 14 -28.27 -13.73 -19.24
C THR A 14 -28.09 -13.26 -17.80
N SER A 15 -28.42 -14.08 -16.79
CA SER A 15 -28.26 -13.71 -15.37
C SER A 15 -26.84 -13.88 -14.84
N GLU A 16 -25.97 -14.66 -15.48
CA GLU A 16 -24.57 -14.82 -15.04
C GLU A 16 -23.63 -13.71 -15.55
N GLN A 17 -23.95 -13.05 -16.67
CA GLN A 17 -23.12 -11.97 -17.21
C GLN A 17 -23.17 -10.69 -16.36
N SER A 18 -24.25 -10.51 -15.58
CA SER A 18 -24.46 -9.34 -14.71
C SER A 18 -23.63 -9.37 -13.41
N ALA A 19 -22.93 -10.47 -13.11
CA ALA A 19 -22.09 -10.59 -11.92
C ALA A 19 -20.65 -10.06 -12.14
N HIS A 20 -20.20 -9.94 -13.40
CA HIS A 20 -18.82 -9.60 -13.73
C HIS A 20 -18.54 -8.10 -13.90
N GLU A 21 -19.56 -7.23 -13.86
CA GLU A 21 -19.39 -5.77 -14.03
C GLU A 21 -19.22 -4.98 -12.72
N ARG A 22 -19.04 -5.64 -11.56
CA ARG A 22 -18.96 -4.93 -10.25
C ARG A 22 -17.56 -4.55 -9.79
N HIS A 23 -16.52 -4.76 -10.61
CA HIS A 23 -15.12 -4.67 -10.15
C HIS A 23 -14.23 -3.68 -10.92
N PHE A 24 -14.83 -2.62 -11.48
CA PHE A 24 -14.06 -1.52 -12.07
C PHE A 24 -14.50 -0.16 -11.50
N GLY A 25 -14.41 -0.03 -10.17
CA GLY A 25 -14.50 1.25 -9.47
C GLY A 25 -13.16 1.97 -9.49
N GLY A 26 -13.00 2.93 -10.40
CA GLY A 26 -12.23 4.16 -10.18
C GLY A 26 -10.76 4.04 -9.80
N HIS A 27 -9.90 3.76 -10.79
CA HIS A 27 -8.50 4.12 -10.66
C HIS A 27 -8.32 5.65 -10.79
N GLN A 28 -7.51 6.20 -9.88
CA GLN A 28 -6.74 7.46 -10.01
C GLN A 28 -7.41 8.77 -9.62
N HIS A 29 -7.64 8.96 -8.32
CA HIS A 29 -7.31 10.26 -7.72
C HIS A 29 -5.83 10.23 -7.33
N LEU A 30 -4.95 10.53 -8.28
CA LEU A 30 -3.56 10.88 -8.00
C LEU A 30 -3.57 12.22 -7.27
N HIS A 31 -3.92 12.21 -5.99
CA HIS A 31 -3.42 13.25 -5.10
C HIS A 31 -1.91 13.18 -5.21
N GLY A 32 -1.27 14.31 -5.55
CA GLY A 32 0.18 14.41 -5.41
C GLY A 32 0.59 13.90 -4.02
N ALA A 33 1.83 13.43 -3.87
CA ALA A 33 2.34 12.95 -2.57
C ALA A 33 2.09 13.94 -1.41
N PHE A 34 1.81 15.20 -1.75
CA PHE A 34 1.18 16.19 -0.91
C PHE A 34 -0.10 16.70 -1.61
N GLY A 35 -1.29 16.49 -1.03
CA GLY A 35 -2.57 16.91 -1.63
C GLY A 35 -2.71 18.43 -1.87
N ASP A 36 -3.84 18.86 -2.45
CA ASP A 36 -4.13 20.23 -2.92
C ASP A 36 -4.29 21.31 -1.82
N ASP A 37 -3.71 21.06 -0.64
CA ASP A 37 -3.63 22.05 0.42
C ASP A 37 -2.54 23.09 0.07
N PRO A 38 -2.68 24.36 0.51
CA PRO A 38 -1.63 25.38 0.39
C PRO A 38 -0.29 24.94 1.01
N PHE A 39 -0.35 23.99 1.95
CA PHE A 39 0.80 23.34 2.55
C PHE A 39 1.47 22.29 1.65
N GLY A 40 0.69 21.55 0.84
CA GLY A 40 1.24 20.58 -0.10
C GLY A 40 2.02 21.24 -1.22
N ALA A 41 1.52 22.36 -1.73
CA ALA A 41 2.24 23.21 -2.68
C ALA A 41 3.54 23.79 -2.10
N LEU A 42 3.58 24.10 -0.79
CA LEU A 42 4.80 24.56 -0.12
C LEU A 42 5.81 23.42 0.06
N ALA A 43 5.36 22.24 0.47
CA ALA A 43 6.21 21.06 0.63
C ALA A 43 6.81 20.61 -0.71
N GLU A 44 6.01 20.60 -1.78
CA GLU A 44 6.47 20.31 -3.14
C GLU A 44 7.51 21.33 -3.60
N ARG A 45 7.28 22.61 -3.34
CA ARG A 45 8.22 23.68 -3.68
C ARG A 45 9.52 23.63 -2.88
N ILE A 46 9.47 23.22 -1.61
CA ILE A 46 10.66 22.96 -0.78
C ILE A 46 11.40 21.72 -1.29
N ALA A 47 10.69 20.63 -1.61
CA ALA A 47 11.28 19.40 -2.15
C ALA A 47 11.99 19.64 -3.50
N LEU A 48 11.34 20.40 -4.39
CA LEU A 48 11.93 20.83 -5.66
C LEU A 48 13.13 21.78 -5.45
N PHE A 49 13.08 22.62 -4.42
CA PHE A 49 14.16 23.55 -4.09
C PHE A 49 15.41 22.84 -3.54
N PHE A 50 15.25 21.85 -2.66
CA PHE A 50 16.37 21.05 -2.12
C PHE A 50 16.88 19.97 -3.07
N GLY A 51 16.05 19.49 -4.00
CA GLY A 51 16.43 18.47 -5.00
C GLY A 51 17.23 19.00 -6.19
N THR A 52 17.30 20.33 -6.38
CA THR A 52 17.98 20.95 -7.52
C THR A 52 19.34 21.51 -7.09
N PRO A 53 20.45 21.26 -7.84
CA PRO A 53 21.78 21.81 -7.53
C PRO A 53 21.83 23.35 -7.51
N THR A 54 20.77 24.01 -7.99
CA THR A 54 20.56 25.45 -7.97
C THR A 54 20.60 26.04 -6.56
N TYR A 55 20.15 25.34 -5.51
CA TYR A 55 20.20 25.89 -4.14
C TYR A 55 21.63 26.21 -3.70
N ILE A 56 22.53 25.25 -3.87
CA ILE A 56 23.95 25.41 -3.51
C ILE A 56 24.59 26.49 -4.39
N MET A 57 24.30 26.52 -5.69
CA MET A 57 24.82 27.57 -6.59
C MET A 57 24.38 28.98 -6.17
N VAL A 58 23.11 29.18 -5.82
CA VAL A 58 22.60 30.48 -5.34
C VAL A 58 23.23 30.86 -4.01
N GLN A 59 23.32 29.92 -3.07
CA GLN A 59 23.95 30.15 -1.76
C GLN A 59 25.42 30.56 -1.91
N THR A 60 26.18 29.86 -2.75
CA THR A 60 27.58 30.18 -3.04
C THR A 60 27.70 31.52 -3.77
N ALA A 61 26.82 31.82 -4.72
CA ALA A 61 26.82 33.10 -5.43
C ALA A 61 26.55 34.29 -4.49
N ILE A 62 25.60 34.16 -3.56
CA ILE A 62 25.33 35.19 -2.55
C ILE A 62 26.57 35.45 -1.69
N VAL A 63 27.25 34.39 -1.23
CA VAL A 63 28.49 34.53 -0.45
C VAL A 63 29.59 35.19 -1.26
N ILE A 64 29.80 34.78 -2.52
CA ILE A 64 30.81 35.37 -3.41
C ILE A 64 30.53 36.85 -3.68
N VAL A 65 29.28 37.20 -4.01
CA VAL A 65 28.87 38.59 -4.24
C VAL A 65 29.08 39.42 -2.97
N TRP A 66 28.74 38.88 -1.80
CA TRP A 66 28.90 39.59 -0.53
C TRP A 66 30.37 39.81 -0.16
N VAL A 67 31.22 38.82 -0.38
CA VAL A 67 32.67 38.93 -0.20
C VAL A 67 33.26 39.94 -1.19
N GLY A 68 32.81 39.93 -2.45
CA GLY A 68 33.23 40.89 -3.47
C GLY A 68 32.79 42.34 -3.16
N LEU A 69 31.54 42.53 -2.74
CA LEU A 69 31.00 43.83 -2.34
C LEU A 69 31.75 44.39 -1.12
N ASN A 70 32.04 43.53 -0.13
CA ASN A 70 32.85 43.89 1.03
C ASN A 70 34.29 44.24 0.64
N ALA A 71 34.92 43.48 -0.25
CA ALA A 71 36.27 43.77 -0.74
C ALA A 71 36.39 45.15 -1.42
N VAL A 72 35.34 45.58 -2.13
CA VAL A 72 35.25 46.93 -2.74
C VAL A 72 34.86 47.99 -1.69
N GLY A 73 34.05 47.63 -0.70
CA GLY A 73 33.59 48.49 0.39
C GLY A 73 34.61 48.77 1.51
N VAL A 74 35.75 48.07 1.55
CA VAL A 74 36.84 48.28 2.53
C VAL A 74 37.33 49.74 2.56
N ALA A 75 37.19 50.49 1.45
CA ALA A 75 37.55 51.91 1.40
C ALA A 75 36.67 52.82 2.30
N PHE A 76 35.49 52.37 2.73
CA PHE A 76 34.52 53.15 3.53
C PHE A 76 34.26 52.56 4.93
N ALA A 77 35.00 51.51 5.34
CA ALA A 77 34.85 50.86 6.66
C ALA A 77 33.39 50.48 7.02
N TRP A 78 32.58 50.13 6.01
CA TRP A 78 31.14 49.92 6.19
C TRP A 78 30.81 48.62 6.95
N ASP A 79 31.73 47.66 6.98
CA ASP A 79 31.62 46.43 7.77
C ASP A 79 32.98 46.14 8.45
N LEU A 80 32.99 46.13 9.79
CA LEU A 80 34.18 45.89 10.61
C LEU A 80 34.34 44.37 10.84
N TYR A 81 35.58 43.89 10.76
CA TYR A 81 35.99 42.47 10.79
C TYR A 81 35.17 41.51 11.70
N PRO A 82 34.80 40.27 11.29
CA PRO A 82 34.87 39.72 9.93
C PRO A 82 33.52 39.82 9.18
N PHE A 83 32.37 39.37 9.69
CA PHE A 83 31.09 39.39 8.94
C PHE A 83 29.86 39.37 9.87
N VAL A 84 29.69 40.37 10.74
CA VAL A 84 28.61 40.37 11.74
C VAL A 84 27.23 40.31 11.09
N PHE A 85 26.98 41.09 10.03
CA PHE A 85 25.67 41.13 9.37
C PHE A 85 25.33 39.83 8.63
N LEU A 86 26.31 39.21 7.96
CA LEU A 86 26.10 37.92 7.29
C LEU A 86 25.77 36.84 8.31
N ASN A 87 26.50 36.81 9.42
CA ASN A 87 26.25 35.86 10.49
C ASN A 87 24.88 36.10 11.16
N LEU A 88 24.47 37.36 11.31
CA LEU A 88 23.14 37.72 11.82
C LEU A 88 22.03 37.25 10.87
N ALA A 89 22.20 37.49 9.56
CA ALA A 89 21.25 37.07 8.55
C ALA A 89 21.12 35.54 8.48
N PHE A 90 22.23 34.81 8.57
CA PHE A 90 22.23 33.34 8.63
C PHE A 90 21.57 32.81 9.90
N SER A 91 21.81 33.46 11.03
CA SER A 91 21.17 33.12 12.31
C SER A 91 19.66 33.33 12.25
N LEU A 92 19.22 34.45 11.63
CA LEU A 92 17.80 34.73 11.40
C LEU A 92 17.18 33.75 10.40
N GLN A 93 17.91 33.39 9.33
CA GLN A 93 17.48 32.38 8.36
C GLN A 93 17.21 31.03 9.06
N ALA A 94 18.13 30.59 9.92
CA ALA A 94 17.95 29.36 10.71
C ALA A 94 16.78 29.48 11.70
N ALA A 95 16.65 30.64 12.36
CA ALA A 95 15.57 30.89 13.33
C ALA A 95 14.17 30.89 12.69
N TYR A 96 14.03 31.37 11.45
CA TYR A 96 12.75 31.36 10.71
C TYR A 96 12.45 30.01 10.04
N ALA A 97 13.47 29.18 9.79
CA ALA A 97 13.26 27.82 9.30
C ALA A 97 12.56 26.94 10.36
N ALA A 98 12.91 27.07 11.64
CA ALA A 98 12.33 26.30 12.74
C ALA A 98 10.78 26.35 12.79
N PRO A 99 10.11 27.53 12.78
CA PRO A 99 8.65 27.59 12.81
C PRO A 99 7.97 27.05 11.55
N LEU A 100 8.56 27.22 10.37
CA LEU A 100 8.05 26.63 9.12
C LEU A 100 8.13 25.10 9.16
N ILE A 101 9.24 24.56 9.67
CA ILE A 101 9.44 23.11 9.84
C ILE A 101 8.49 22.57 10.91
N LEU A 102 8.29 23.28 12.03
CA LEU A 102 7.36 22.87 13.09
C LEU A 102 5.92 22.79 12.58
N LEU A 103 5.47 23.77 11.78
CA LEU A 103 4.15 23.74 11.16
C LEU A 103 4.02 22.59 10.14
N ALA A 104 5.14 22.22 9.49
CA ALA A 104 5.19 21.07 8.61
C ALA A 104 5.11 19.74 9.37
N GLN A 105 5.80 19.65 10.50
CA GLN A 105 5.87 18.44 11.33
C GLN A 105 4.54 18.13 12.03
N THR A 106 3.81 19.15 12.52
CA THR A 106 2.53 18.94 13.22
C THR A 106 1.48 18.29 12.30
N ARG A 107 1.43 18.68 11.03
CA ARG A 107 0.53 18.04 10.04
C ARG A 107 1.03 16.67 9.57
N SER A 108 2.34 16.45 9.47
CA SER A 108 2.88 15.11 9.20
C SER A 108 2.49 14.12 10.29
N ALA A 109 2.55 14.53 11.56
CA ALA A 109 2.15 13.69 12.70
C ALA A 109 0.64 13.35 12.70
N GLU A 110 -0.23 14.29 12.31
CA GLU A 110 -1.66 14.00 12.15
C GLU A 110 -1.92 12.99 11.04
N ARG A 111 -1.25 13.13 9.89
CA ARG A 111 -1.36 12.17 8.77
C ARG A 111 -0.83 10.79 9.15
N GLU A 112 0.29 10.75 9.86
CA GLU A 112 0.90 9.50 10.34
C GLU A 112 -0.05 8.76 11.28
N LYS A 113 -0.71 9.49 12.19
CA LYS A 113 -1.74 8.92 13.06
C LYS A 113 -2.95 8.35 12.30
N HIS A 114 -3.40 9.03 11.25
CA HIS A 114 -4.50 8.53 10.41
C HIS A 114 -4.09 7.30 9.59
N ALA A 115 -2.88 7.30 9.03
CA ALA A 115 -2.32 6.17 8.28
C ALA A 115 -2.11 4.95 9.19
N GLU A 116 -1.62 5.16 10.42
CA GLU A 116 -1.46 4.12 11.43
C GLU A 116 -2.81 3.48 11.79
N LYS A 117 -3.85 4.29 12.00
CA LYS A 117 -5.19 3.77 12.30
C LYS A 117 -5.76 2.92 11.15
N ALA A 118 -5.64 3.39 9.91
CA ALA A 118 -6.09 2.61 8.75
C ALA A 118 -5.29 1.31 8.58
N ALA A 119 -3.98 1.34 8.88
CA ALA A 119 -3.15 0.14 8.86
C ALA A 119 -3.53 -0.86 9.96
N ALA A 120 -3.94 -0.38 11.15
CA ALA A 120 -4.47 -1.23 12.22
C ALA A 120 -5.79 -1.88 11.80
N ASP A 121 -6.74 -1.11 11.28
CA ASP A 121 -8.04 -1.62 10.81
C ASP A 121 -7.86 -2.69 9.71
N HIS A 122 -6.90 -2.48 8.79
CA HIS A 122 -6.59 -3.47 7.75
C HIS A 122 -5.99 -4.77 8.32
N ARG A 123 -5.12 -4.67 9.34
CA ARG A 123 -4.56 -5.86 10.01
C ARG A 123 -5.64 -6.68 10.70
N ASP A 124 -6.62 -6.03 11.31
CA ASP A 124 -7.74 -6.70 11.98
C ASP A 124 -8.61 -7.45 10.97
N GLU A 125 -8.91 -6.83 9.81
CA GLU A 125 -9.64 -7.50 8.73
C GLU A 125 -8.89 -8.73 8.21
N VAL A 126 -7.58 -8.60 7.94
CA VAL A 126 -6.75 -9.73 7.48
C VAL A 126 -6.70 -10.85 8.53
N ALA A 127 -6.59 -10.51 9.82
CA ALA A 127 -6.61 -11.51 10.90
C ALA A 127 -7.96 -12.24 10.99
N ASN A 128 -9.07 -11.52 10.78
CA ASN A 128 -10.41 -12.10 10.74
C ASN A 128 -10.59 -13.02 9.52
N GLN A 129 -10.09 -12.62 8.36
CA GLN A 129 -10.10 -13.46 7.16
C GLN A 129 -9.27 -14.73 7.36
N HIS A 130 -8.08 -14.61 7.92
CA HIS A 130 -7.21 -15.74 8.21
C HIS A 130 -7.87 -16.74 9.19
N SER A 131 -8.55 -16.24 10.22
CA SER A 131 -9.33 -17.08 11.14
C SER A 131 -10.40 -17.90 10.42
N LYS A 132 -11.14 -17.30 9.48
CA LYS A 132 -12.17 -18.00 8.68
C LYS A 132 -11.57 -19.11 7.81
N LEU A 133 -10.45 -18.84 7.16
CA LEU A 133 -9.77 -19.83 6.30
C LEU A 133 -9.26 -21.04 7.10
N ILE A 134 -8.78 -20.82 8.33
CA ILE A 134 -8.38 -21.90 9.25
C ILE A 134 -9.60 -22.74 9.63
N GLU A 135 -10.72 -22.09 9.95
CA GLU A 135 -11.96 -22.77 10.31
C GLU A 135 -12.48 -23.63 9.14
N GLU A 136 -12.49 -23.09 7.92
CA GLU A 136 -12.87 -23.81 6.71
C GLU A 136 -11.95 -25.01 6.44
N ASN A 137 -10.63 -24.83 6.50
CA ASN A 137 -9.68 -25.94 6.34
C ASN A 137 -9.89 -27.02 7.40
N THR A 138 -10.18 -26.61 8.63
CA THR A 138 -10.45 -27.56 9.73
C THR A 138 -11.71 -28.36 9.45
N HIS A 139 -12.76 -27.77 8.89
CA HIS A 139 -13.98 -28.50 8.53
C HIS A 139 -13.73 -29.49 7.38
N LEU A 140 -13.05 -29.06 6.31
CA LEU A 140 -12.72 -29.95 5.19
C LEU A 140 -11.85 -31.13 5.65
N THR A 141 -10.95 -30.90 6.61
CA THR A 141 -10.16 -31.96 7.25
C THR A 141 -11.04 -32.94 8.03
N LYS A 142 -12.09 -32.47 8.71
CA LYS A 142 -13.05 -33.37 9.40
C LYS A 142 -13.85 -34.20 8.41
N ASP A 143 -14.32 -33.60 7.31
CA ASP A 143 -15.11 -34.30 6.30
C ASP A 143 -14.30 -35.37 5.58
N THR A 144 -13.04 -35.07 5.24
CA THR A 144 -12.12 -36.06 4.66
C THR A 144 -11.85 -37.21 5.64
N GLN A 145 -11.73 -36.94 6.94
CA GLN A 145 -11.59 -37.97 7.95
C GLN A 145 -12.86 -38.84 8.09
N ALA A 146 -14.04 -38.22 8.05
CA ALA A 146 -15.32 -38.93 8.13
C ALA A 146 -15.53 -39.85 6.93
N LEU A 147 -15.30 -39.35 5.72
CA LEU A 147 -15.40 -40.13 4.49
C LEU A 147 -14.38 -41.29 4.48
N THR A 148 -13.17 -41.06 5.00
CA THR A 148 -12.15 -42.10 5.15
C THR A 148 -12.62 -43.22 6.10
N ASN A 149 -13.23 -42.87 7.23
CA ASN A 149 -13.77 -43.85 8.17
C ASN A 149 -14.93 -44.64 7.56
N GLU A 150 -15.78 -44.00 6.77
CA GLU A 150 -16.90 -44.62 6.07
C GLU A 150 -16.43 -45.62 5.01
N VAL A 151 -15.45 -45.23 4.18
CA VAL A 151 -14.81 -46.14 3.22
C VAL A 151 -14.19 -47.34 3.93
N LYS A 152 -13.55 -47.12 5.09
CA LYS A 152 -12.96 -48.20 5.89
C LYS A 152 -14.03 -49.17 6.42
N ALA A 153 -15.15 -48.66 6.90
CA ALA A 153 -16.27 -49.47 7.38
C ALA A 153 -16.90 -50.31 6.27
N LEU A 154 -17.14 -49.71 5.09
CA LEU A 154 -17.64 -50.42 3.91
C LEU A 154 -16.64 -51.50 3.43
N THR A 155 -15.34 -51.22 3.51
CA THR A 155 -14.29 -52.18 3.16
C THR A 155 -14.29 -53.37 4.12
N GLU A 156 -14.43 -53.13 5.43
CA GLU A 156 -14.57 -54.20 6.43
C GLU A 156 -15.85 -55.01 6.20
N GLU A 157 -16.97 -54.35 5.87
CA GLU A 157 -18.23 -55.03 5.59
C GLU A 157 -18.13 -55.94 4.35
N ILE A 158 -17.55 -55.45 3.24
CA ILE A 158 -17.29 -56.26 2.04
C ILE A 158 -16.37 -57.45 2.37
N LYS A 159 -15.32 -57.24 3.18
CA LYS A 159 -14.40 -58.32 3.58
C LYS A 159 -15.14 -59.41 4.35
N THR A 160 -15.95 -59.03 5.34
CA THR A 160 -16.70 -59.99 6.18
C THR A 160 -17.79 -60.71 5.38
N LEU A 161 -18.46 -60.03 4.45
CA LEU A 161 -19.42 -60.66 3.53
C LEU A 161 -18.72 -61.64 2.59
N THR A 162 -17.54 -61.30 2.08
CA THR A 162 -16.74 -62.18 1.23
C THR A 162 -16.27 -63.42 1.99
N GLU A 163 -15.81 -63.28 3.24
CA GLU A 163 -15.45 -64.41 4.11
C GLU A 163 -16.65 -65.31 4.41
N LYS A 164 -17.84 -64.73 4.65
CA LYS A 164 -19.08 -65.49 4.85
C LYS A 164 -19.52 -66.24 3.60
N VAL A 165 -19.47 -65.61 2.43
CA VAL A 165 -19.80 -66.28 1.16
C VAL A 165 -18.79 -67.38 0.85
N SER A 166 -17.49 -67.11 1.02
CA SER A 166 -16.43 -68.11 0.81
C SER A 166 -16.53 -69.30 1.77
N SER A 167 -16.89 -69.08 3.03
CA SER A 167 -17.07 -70.17 4.00
C SER A 167 -18.35 -70.97 3.77
N ALA A 168 -19.41 -70.35 3.23
CA ALA A 168 -20.63 -71.03 2.80
C ALA A 168 -20.42 -71.87 1.53
N LEU A 169 -19.58 -71.41 0.58
CA LEU A 169 -19.25 -72.15 -0.64
C LEU A 169 -18.25 -73.29 -0.42
N ASN A 170 -17.44 -73.26 0.64
CA ASN A 170 -16.41 -74.25 0.96
C ASN A 170 -16.90 -75.37 1.91
N ARG A 171 -18.22 -75.55 2.05
CA ARG A 171 -18.79 -76.70 2.76
C ARG A 171 -18.92 -77.90 1.78
N PRO A 172 -18.21 -79.02 2.00
CA PRO A 172 -18.30 -80.22 1.17
C PRO A 172 -19.63 -80.96 1.33
#